data_AF-A0A1H8DSA5-F1
#
_entry.id   AF-A0A1H8DSA5-F1
#
_cell.length_a   1.000
_cell.length_b   1.000
_cell.length_c   1.000
_cell.angle_alpha   90.00
_cell.angle_beta   90.00
_cell.angle_gamma   90.00
#
_symmetry.space_group_name_H-M   'P 1'
#
loop_
_entity.id
_entity.type
_entity.pdbx_description
1 polymer ?
#
loop_
_entity_poly.entity_id
_entity_poly.type
_entity_poly.pdbx_seq_one_letter_code
_entity_poly.pdbx_strand_id
1 'polypeptide(L)'
;MRREPPLVQGHAERVEWLLTKTIEAGRSSGTITDKALKRVAIDTTVMEKNIAYPTDARLYERARALLVGLAKRAGIDLRQSYARLAPRLAIQVGRYAHARQFKRMRKALRQLKGHVGRVRRDLRRHLQDIPQSPLRERVVDALWLVGRLLEQGPKSRDKVYSLHEPEVDCISKGKARVRYEFGTKVSLATTLVGGLIVGARSFPGNPYDGHTLAPALEQVEILTDTRPTLALVDRGYRGHGI
;
A
#
# COMPACT_ATOMS: atom_id res chain seq x y z
N MET A 1 19.55 9.96 34.16
CA MET A 1 19.82 10.86 33.01
C MET A 1 19.47 10.09 31.74
N ARG A 2 18.20 10.13 31.30
CA ARG A 2 17.78 9.37 30.10
C ARG A 2 18.10 10.25 28.89
N ARG A 3 18.98 9.76 28.01
CA ARG A 3 19.35 10.45 26.76
C ARG A 3 18.10 10.58 25.89
N GLU A 4 17.73 11.80 25.55
CA GLU A 4 16.83 12.03 24.42
C GLU A 4 17.48 11.44 23.16
N PRO A 5 16.75 10.61 22.38
CA PRO A 5 17.30 10.09 21.14
C PRO A 5 17.47 11.25 20.13
N PRO A 6 18.54 11.22 19.31
CA PRO A 6 18.86 12.31 18.39
C PRO A 6 17.76 12.52 17.34
N LEU A 7 17.53 13.79 17.01
CA LEU A 7 16.51 14.35 16.10
C LEU A 7 16.70 13.98 14.61
N VAL A 8 17.04 12.73 14.30
CA VAL A 8 17.09 12.20 12.93
C VAL A 8 16.38 10.85 12.91
N GLN A 9 15.06 10.86 13.06
CA GLN A 9 14.29 9.62 13.11
C GLN A 9 13.04 9.70 12.22
N GLY A 10 12.89 8.67 11.37
CA GLY A 10 11.86 8.55 10.34
C GLY A 10 10.45 8.51 10.93
N HIS A 11 9.43 8.60 10.08
CA HIS A 11 8.03 8.62 10.52
C HIS A 11 7.65 7.41 11.39
N ALA A 12 8.25 6.24 11.17
CA ALA A 12 7.99 5.02 11.95
C ALA A 12 8.46 5.13 13.41
N GLU A 13 9.68 5.61 13.63
CA GLU A 13 10.26 5.74 14.98
C GLU A 13 9.49 6.75 15.84
N ARG A 14 8.96 7.81 15.23
CA ARG A 14 8.10 8.79 15.93
C ARG A 14 6.77 8.18 16.41
N VAL A 15 6.18 7.29 15.62
CA VAL A 15 4.91 6.63 15.97
C VAL A 15 5.13 5.56 17.04
N GLU A 16 6.24 4.81 16.95
CA GLU A 16 6.62 3.87 18.01
C GLU A 16 6.83 4.59 19.34
N TRP A 17 7.51 5.74 19.33
CA TRP A 17 7.68 6.56 20.53
C TRP A 17 6.33 7.01 21.13
N LEU A 18 5.36 7.40 20.29
CA LEU A 18 4.01 7.74 20.76
C LEU A 18 3.31 6.54 21.42
N LEU A 19 3.49 5.34 20.85
CA LEU A 19 2.94 4.12 21.42
C LEU A 19 3.61 3.81 22.77
N THR A 20 4.94 3.93 22.88
CA THR A 20 5.67 3.82 24.16
C THR A 20 5.09 4.76 25.21
N LYS A 21 4.88 6.05 24.86
CA LYS A 21 4.31 7.03 25.79
C LYS A 21 2.88 6.70 26.21
N THR A 22 2.09 6.11 25.31
CA THR A 22 0.74 5.66 25.63
C THR A 22 0.77 4.48 26.61
N ILE A 23 1.69 3.53 26.44
CA ILE A 23 1.89 2.40 27.35
C ILE A 23 2.38 2.88 28.73
N GLU A 24 3.35 3.80 28.76
CA GLU A 24 3.85 4.42 30.01
C GLU A 24 2.72 5.13 30.76
N ALA A 25 1.90 5.94 30.08
CA ALA A 25 0.74 6.60 30.68
C ALA A 25 -0.31 5.58 31.18
N GLY A 26 -0.52 4.49 30.45
CA GLY A 26 -1.37 3.38 30.87
C GLY A 26 -0.89 2.74 32.17
N ARG A 27 0.44 2.56 32.33
CA ARG A 27 1.04 2.04 33.56
C ARG A 27 0.88 3.02 34.72
N SER A 28 1.23 4.29 34.50
CA SER A 28 1.16 5.32 35.55
C SER A 28 -0.26 5.57 36.05
N SER A 29 -1.27 5.42 35.20
CA SER A 29 -2.68 5.56 35.57
C SER A 29 -3.30 4.31 36.20
N GLY A 30 -2.57 3.18 36.24
CA GLY A 30 -3.11 1.88 36.67
C GLY A 30 -4.08 1.23 35.67
N THR A 31 -4.24 1.80 34.47
CA THR A 31 -5.07 1.24 33.39
C THR A 31 -4.55 -0.11 32.90
N ILE A 32 -3.23 -0.30 32.95
CA ILE A 32 -2.57 -1.56 32.62
C ILE A 32 -1.62 -2.00 33.73
N THR A 33 -1.59 -3.30 34.00
CA THR A 33 -0.67 -3.90 34.98
C THR A 33 0.43 -4.68 34.28
N ASP A 34 1.58 -4.86 34.93
CA ASP A 34 2.67 -5.68 34.38
C ASP A 34 2.26 -7.14 34.14
N LYS A 35 1.29 -7.64 34.91
CA LYS A 35 0.69 -8.95 34.68
C LYS A 35 -0.09 -9.02 33.35
N ALA A 36 -0.75 -7.94 32.96
CA ALA A 36 -1.48 -7.87 31.69
C ALA A 36 -0.51 -7.84 30.49
N LEU A 37 0.66 -7.21 30.63
CA LEU A 37 1.68 -7.14 29.58
C LEU A 37 2.31 -8.50 29.24
N LYS A 38 2.32 -9.45 30.19
CA LYS A 38 2.80 -10.81 29.94
C LYS A 38 1.87 -11.66 29.07
N ARG A 39 0.63 -11.21 28.82
CA ARG A 39 -0.40 -11.98 28.13
C ARG A 39 -1.03 -11.14 27.01
N VAL A 40 -0.68 -11.47 25.78
CA VAL A 40 -1.10 -10.70 24.60
C VAL A 40 -1.96 -11.53 23.65
N ALA A 41 -2.83 -10.86 22.89
CA ALA A 41 -3.42 -11.37 21.66
C ALA A 41 -2.78 -10.66 20.48
N ILE A 42 -2.37 -11.41 19.47
CA ILE A 42 -1.75 -10.89 18.26
C ILE A 42 -2.60 -11.31 17.07
N ASP A 43 -2.98 -10.32 16.27
CA ASP A 43 -3.70 -10.54 15.02
C ASP A 43 -3.15 -9.62 13.92
N THR A 44 -3.29 -10.06 12.67
CA THR A 44 -2.89 -9.27 11.51
C THR A 44 -4.11 -8.77 10.77
N THR A 45 -4.14 -7.46 10.57
CA THR A 45 -5.16 -6.75 9.79
C THR A 45 -4.53 -6.08 8.57
N VAL A 46 -5.37 -5.48 7.72
CA VAL A 46 -4.93 -4.62 6.63
C VAL A 46 -5.19 -3.18 7.03
N MET A 47 -4.13 -2.38 7.09
CA MET A 47 -4.28 -0.93 7.15
C MET A 47 -4.55 -0.44 5.74
N GLU A 48 -5.84 -0.30 5.42
CA GLU A 48 -6.27 0.16 4.10
C GLU A 48 -5.66 1.53 3.79
N LYS A 49 -5.14 1.67 2.58
CA LYS A 49 -4.66 2.94 2.06
C LYS A 49 -5.83 3.65 1.42
N ASN A 50 -5.82 4.98 1.48
CA ASN A 50 -6.82 5.81 0.80
C ASN A 50 -6.59 5.80 -0.73
N ILE A 51 -6.89 4.66 -1.32
CA ILE A 51 -6.91 4.46 -2.76
C ILE A 51 -8.33 4.07 -3.15
N ALA A 52 -8.67 4.41 -4.38
CA ALA A 52 -9.90 3.87 -4.93
C ALA A 52 -9.66 2.49 -5.53
N TYR A 53 -10.74 1.72 -5.61
CA TYR A 53 -10.69 0.34 -6.08
C TYR A 53 -9.94 0.18 -7.43
N PRO A 54 -8.91 -0.68 -7.49
CA PRO A 54 -7.95 -0.69 -8.58
C PRO A 54 -8.43 -1.56 -9.74
N THR A 55 -9.15 -0.94 -10.68
CA THR A 55 -9.49 -1.59 -11.97
C THR A 55 -8.48 -1.23 -13.04
N ASP A 56 -8.15 -2.16 -13.93
CA ASP A 56 -7.24 -1.91 -15.07
C ASP A 56 -7.67 -0.70 -15.89
N ALA A 57 -8.98 -0.55 -16.14
CA ALA A 57 -9.52 0.57 -16.90
C ALA A 57 -9.21 1.92 -16.23
N ARG A 58 -9.43 1.99 -14.91
CA ARG A 58 -9.13 3.19 -14.13
C ARG A 58 -7.63 3.46 -14.07
N LEU A 59 -6.82 2.43 -13.83
CA LEU A 59 -5.36 2.56 -13.77
C LEU A 59 -4.78 3.10 -15.07
N TYR A 60 -5.21 2.54 -16.21
CA TYR A 60 -4.76 3.03 -17.51
C TYR A 60 -5.20 4.47 -17.77
N GLU A 61 -6.44 4.84 -17.48
CA GLU A 61 -6.86 6.23 -17.67
C GLU A 61 -6.12 7.20 -16.74
N ARG A 62 -5.89 6.82 -15.47
CA ARG A 62 -5.11 7.62 -14.53
C ARG A 62 -3.66 7.75 -14.97
N ALA A 63 -3.06 6.69 -15.53
CA ALA A 63 -1.70 6.72 -16.09
C ALA A 63 -1.61 7.69 -17.27
N ARG A 64 -2.57 7.61 -18.21
CA ARG A 64 -2.64 8.57 -19.31
C ARG A 64 -2.77 10.00 -18.81
N ALA A 65 -3.70 10.26 -17.90
CA ALA A 65 -3.95 11.59 -17.35
C ALA A 65 -2.72 12.15 -16.62
N LEU A 66 -2.03 11.32 -15.84
CA LEU A 66 -0.77 11.68 -15.18
C LEU A 66 0.30 12.11 -16.20
N LEU A 67 0.55 11.29 -17.22
CA LEU A 67 1.56 11.58 -18.23
C LEU A 67 1.23 12.85 -19.04
N VAL A 68 -0.03 13.02 -19.43
CA VAL A 68 -0.47 14.24 -20.15
C VAL A 68 -0.34 15.48 -19.27
N GLY A 69 -0.68 15.38 -17.99
CA GLY A 69 -0.53 16.49 -17.04
C GLY A 69 0.94 16.88 -16.82
N LEU A 70 1.83 15.88 -16.75
CA LEU A 70 3.27 16.10 -16.66
C LEU A 70 3.85 16.72 -17.94
N ALA A 71 3.45 16.22 -19.11
CA ALA A 71 3.85 16.79 -20.39
C ALA A 71 3.47 18.27 -20.51
N LYS A 72 2.21 18.61 -20.14
CA LYS A 72 1.74 20.00 -20.15
C LYS A 72 2.55 20.90 -19.22
N ARG A 73 2.87 20.42 -17.99
CA ARG A 73 3.71 21.18 -17.05
C ARG A 73 5.14 21.37 -17.56
N ALA A 74 5.64 20.44 -18.35
CA ALA A 74 6.97 20.50 -18.95
C ALA A 74 7.01 21.29 -20.28
N GLY A 75 5.88 21.87 -20.71
CA GLY A 75 5.80 22.59 -21.99
C GLY A 75 5.91 21.67 -23.23
N ILE A 76 5.65 20.38 -23.08
CA ILE A 76 5.75 19.39 -24.16
C ILE A 76 4.40 19.19 -24.84
N ASP A 77 4.37 19.45 -26.15
CA ASP A 77 3.24 19.15 -27.01
C ASP A 77 3.28 17.69 -27.47
N LEU A 78 2.38 16.87 -26.91
CA LEU A 78 2.22 15.48 -27.30
C LEU A 78 1.49 15.37 -28.63
N ARG A 79 1.94 14.44 -29.49
CA ARG A 79 1.28 14.13 -30.78
C ARG A 79 -0.19 13.80 -30.61
N GLN A 80 -0.49 13.00 -29.58
CA GLN A 80 -1.86 12.63 -29.19
C GLN A 80 -1.97 12.44 -27.68
N SER A 81 -2.90 13.14 -27.04
CA SER A 81 -3.16 13.03 -25.60
C SER A 81 -4.22 11.98 -25.23
N TYR A 82 -5.07 11.60 -26.19
CA TYR A 82 -6.29 10.79 -26.02
C TYR A 82 -7.25 11.27 -24.92
N ALA A 83 -7.18 12.54 -24.52
CA ALA A 83 -7.94 13.10 -23.40
C ALA A 83 -9.47 12.99 -23.55
N ARG A 84 -9.98 12.91 -24.78
CA ARG A 84 -11.42 12.72 -25.05
C ARG A 84 -11.83 11.25 -25.18
N LEU A 85 -10.94 10.40 -25.71
CA LEU A 85 -11.26 9.01 -26.06
C LEU A 85 -11.08 8.06 -24.86
N ALA A 86 -9.99 8.23 -24.11
CA ALA A 86 -9.61 7.31 -23.06
C ALA A 86 -10.56 7.31 -21.85
N PRO A 87 -11.07 8.46 -21.34
CA PRO A 87 -12.11 8.46 -20.31
C PRO A 87 -13.39 7.73 -20.74
N ARG A 88 -13.83 7.94 -21.99
CA ARG A 88 -15.02 7.29 -22.54
C ARG A 88 -14.84 5.78 -22.63
N LEU A 89 -13.67 5.32 -23.09
CA LEU A 89 -13.33 3.90 -23.13
C LEU A 89 -13.29 3.29 -21.72
N ALA A 90 -12.72 3.99 -20.73
CA ALA A 90 -12.69 3.49 -19.35
C ALA A 90 -14.11 3.27 -18.77
N ILE A 91 -15.04 4.20 -19.04
CA ILE A 91 -16.46 4.05 -18.67
C ILE A 91 -17.10 2.86 -19.40
N GLN A 92 -16.86 2.73 -20.71
CA GLN A 92 -17.39 1.62 -21.51
C GLN A 92 -16.92 0.25 -21.01
N VAL A 93 -15.68 0.13 -20.53
CA VAL A 93 -15.17 -1.12 -19.93
C VAL A 93 -16.06 -1.57 -18.76
N GLY A 94 -16.43 -0.65 -17.86
CA GLY A 94 -17.35 -0.95 -16.76
C GLY A 94 -18.74 -1.36 -17.24
N ARG A 95 -19.28 -0.66 -18.24
CA ARG A 95 -20.59 -1.01 -18.85
C ARG A 95 -20.58 -2.40 -19.49
N TYR A 96 -19.52 -2.74 -20.23
CA TYR A 96 -19.38 -4.07 -20.81
C TYR A 96 -19.23 -5.16 -19.76
N ALA A 97 -18.53 -4.88 -18.66
CA ALA A 97 -18.42 -5.82 -17.53
C ALA A 97 -19.80 -6.10 -16.91
N HIS A 98 -20.57 -5.04 -16.63
CA HIS A 98 -21.93 -5.13 -16.09
C HIS A 98 -22.86 -5.93 -17.03
N ALA A 99 -22.81 -5.66 -18.33
CA ALA A 99 -23.59 -6.38 -19.34
C ALA A 99 -23.02 -7.77 -19.71
N ARG A 100 -21.97 -8.25 -19.02
CA ARG A 100 -21.28 -9.54 -19.29
C ARG A 100 -20.70 -9.66 -20.71
N GLN A 101 -20.45 -8.54 -21.40
CA GLN A 101 -19.90 -8.46 -22.74
C GLN A 101 -18.36 -8.53 -22.75
N PHE A 102 -17.78 -9.60 -22.21
CA PHE A 102 -16.34 -9.71 -21.94
C PHE A 102 -15.44 -9.64 -23.18
N LYS A 103 -15.93 -9.99 -24.37
CA LYS A 103 -15.18 -9.82 -25.64
C LYS A 103 -14.98 -8.32 -25.95
N ARG A 104 -16.04 -7.52 -25.83
CA ARG A 104 -16.01 -6.06 -26.03
C ARG A 104 -15.19 -5.37 -24.95
N MET A 105 -15.38 -5.79 -23.69
CA MET A 105 -14.60 -5.32 -22.55
C MET A 105 -13.09 -5.48 -22.77
N ARG A 106 -12.63 -6.69 -23.13
CA ARG A 106 -11.21 -6.97 -23.40
C ARG A 106 -10.66 -6.15 -24.57
N LYS A 107 -11.47 -5.92 -25.62
CA LYS A 107 -11.08 -5.06 -26.74
C LYS A 107 -10.87 -3.61 -26.29
N ALA A 108 -11.81 -3.05 -25.52
CA ALA A 108 -11.71 -1.69 -24.99
C ALA A 108 -10.51 -1.53 -24.04
N LEU A 109 -10.26 -2.51 -23.15
CA LEU A 109 -9.08 -2.52 -22.27
C LEU A 109 -7.77 -2.52 -23.07
N ARG A 110 -7.66 -3.34 -24.13
CA ARG A 110 -6.48 -3.35 -25.01
C ARG A 110 -6.26 -2.02 -25.72
N GLN A 111 -7.34 -1.38 -26.19
CA GLN A 111 -7.26 -0.05 -26.79
C GLN A 111 -6.77 0.99 -25.79
N LEU A 112 -7.32 0.99 -24.58
CA LEU A 112 -6.91 1.90 -23.51
C LEU A 112 -5.44 1.71 -23.13
N LYS A 113 -5.00 0.46 -22.92
CA LYS A 113 -3.59 0.11 -22.72
C LYS A 113 -2.69 0.66 -23.84
N GLY A 114 -3.14 0.52 -25.09
CA GLY A 114 -2.45 1.05 -26.26
C GLY A 114 -2.36 2.58 -26.32
N HIS A 115 -3.39 3.30 -25.83
CA HIS A 115 -3.35 4.76 -25.72
C HIS A 115 -2.31 5.21 -24.69
N VAL A 116 -2.30 4.60 -23.50
CA VAL A 116 -1.29 4.88 -22.47
C VAL A 116 0.13 4.61 -22.99
N GLY A 117 0.33 3.46 -23.64
CA GLY A 117 1.63 3.08 -24.20
C GLY A 117 2.11 4.01 -25.32
N ARG A 118 1.20 4.65 -26.06
CA ARG A 118 1.54 5.68 -27.05
C ARG A 118 1.96 6.98 -26.37
N VAL A 119 1.18 7.48 -25.40
CA VAL A 119 1.50 8.69 -24.64
C VAL A 119 2.84 8.53 -23.91
N ARG A 120 3.09 7.40 -23.25
CA ARG A 120 4.35 7.10 -22.55
C ARG A 120 5.55 7.19 -23.49
N ARG A 121 5.46 6.56 -24.67
CA ARG A 121 6.55 6.57 -25.65
C ARG A 121 6.80 7.95 -26.23
N ASP A 122 5.74 8.72 -26.46
CA ASP A 122 5.85 10.06 -26.99
C ASP A 122 6.52 11.01 -25.97
N LEU A 123 6.04 11.03 -24.73
CA LEU A 123 6.66 11.80 -23.66
C LEU A 123 8.12 11.38 -23.40
N ARG A 124 8.41 10.08 -23.45
CA ARG A 124 9.79 9.59 -23.29
C ARG A 124 10.75 10.11 -24.37
N ARG A 125 10.28 10.35 -25.60
CA ARG A 125 11.13 10.91 -26.68
C ARG A 125 11.51 12.36 -26.41
N HIS A 126 10.63 13.10 -25.76
CA HIS A 126 10.86 14.49 -25.38
C HIS A 126 11.64 14.65 -24.06
N LEU A 127 12.08 13.55 -23.44
CA LEU A 127 12.75 13.62 -22.14
C LEU A 127 14.04 14.45 -22.15
N GLN A 128 14.74 14.47 -23.28
CA GLN A 128 15.95 15.28 -23.49
C GLN A 128 15.65 16.78 -23.65
N ASP A 129 14.43 17.11 -24.08
CA ASP A 129 13.98 18.50 -24.26
C ASP A 129 13.57 19.13 -22.91
N ILE A 130 13.45 18.31 -21.85
CA ILE A 130 13.10 18.76 -20.50
C ILE A 130 14.40 19.08 -19.74
N PRO A 131 14.59 20.33 -19.26
CA PRO A 131 15.74 20.70 -18.44
C PRO A 131 15.84 19.89 -17.15
N GLN A 132 17.06 19.68 -16.66
CA GLN A 132 17.29 19.03 -15.37
C GLN A 132 16.60 19.83 -14.27
N SER A 133 15.61 19.21 -13.63
CA SER A 133 14.71 19.85 -12.66
C SER A 133 13.93 18.79 -11.87
N PRO A 134 13.36 19.14 -10.71
CA PRO A 134 12.46 18.24 -9.98
C PRO A 134 11.25 17.79 -10.81
N LEU A 135 10.85 18.58 -11.81
CA LEU A 135 9.80 18.20 -12.74
C LEU A 135 10.25 17.05 -13.66
N ARG A 136 11.50 17.09 -14.15
CA ARG A 136 12.07 16.02 -14.97
C ARG A 136 12.16 14.71 -14.20
N GLU A 137 12.58 14.75 -12.94
CA GLU A 137 12.61 13.57 -12.05
C GLU A 137 11.21 12.95 -11.94
N ARG A 138 10.18 13.77 -11.64
CA ARG A 138 8.78 13.31 -11.62
C ARG A 138 8.31 12.71 -12.95
N VAL A 139 8.78 13.24 -14.08
CA VAL A 139 8.49 12.68 -15.41
C VAL A 139 9.15 11.31 -15.55
N VAL A 140 10.42 11.16 -15.16
CA VAL A 140 11.14 9.88 -15.18
C VAL A 140 10.44 8.84 -14.30
N ASP A 141 10.09 9.20 -13.07
CA ASP A 141 9.39 8.31 -12.14
C ASP A 141 8.04 7.86 -12.69
N ALA A 142 7.27 8.79 -13.26
CA ALA A 142 5.99 8.46 -13.89
C ALA A 142 6.17 7.57 -15.12
N LEU A 143 7.19 7.82 -15.95
CA LEU A 143 7.50 6.96 -17.11
C LEU A 143 7.89 5.55 -16.68
N TRP A 144 8.65 5.41 -15.60
CA TRP A 144 9.04 4.12 -15.02
C TRP A 144 7.82 3.38 -14.43
N LEU A 145 7.04 4.05 -13.59
CA LEU A 145 5.87 3.46 -12.95
C LEU A 145 4.79 3.04 -13.95
N VAL A 146 4.52 3.89 -14.95
CA VAL A 146 3.61 3.54 -16.05
C VAL A 146 4.21 2.47 -16.95
N GLY A 147 5.54 2.39 -17.04
CA GLY A 147 6.27 1.27 -17.63
C GLY A 147 5.86 -0.07 -17.01
N ARG A 148 6.06 -0.17 -15.69
CA ARG A 148 5.66 -1.34 -14.88
C ARG A 148 4.18 -1.68 -15.03
N LEU A 149 3.29 -0.68 -14.95
CA LEU A 149 1.84 -0.89 -15.14
C LEU A 149 1.50 -1.48 -16.52
N LEU A 150 2.24 -1.12 -17.57
CA LEU A 150 2.00 -1.63 -18.92
C LEU A 150 2.57 -3.03 -19.13
N GLU A 151 3.63 -3.39 -18.41
CA GLU A 151 4.25 -4.71 -18.46
C GLU A 151 3.54 -5.73 -17.56
N GLN A 152 2.89 -5.28 -16.48
CA GLN A 152 2.18 -6.18 -15.58
C GLN A 152 1.07 -6.97 -16.30
N GLY A 153 1.01 -8.26 -16.00
CA GLY A 153 0.00 -9.21 -16.47
C GLY A 153 -0.82 -9.80 -15.31
N PRO A 154 -1.73 -10.74 -15.60
CA PRO A 154 -2.58 -11.34 -14.57
C PRO A 154 -1.80 -11.99 -13.43
N LYS A 155 -0.71 -12.71 -13.76
CA LYS A 155 0.13 -13.47 -12.82
C LYS A 155 1.38 -12.73 -12.33
N SER A 156 1.52 -11.43 -12.65
CA SER A 156 2.66 -10.66 -12.16
C SER A 156 2.64 -10.58 -10.64
N ARG A 157 3.83 -10.72 -10.03
CA ARG A 157 4.07 -10.33 -8.64
C ARG A 157 4.22 -8.80 -8.56
N ASP A 158 4.05 -8.23 -7.36
CA ASP A 158 4.29 -6.80 -7.07
C ASP A 158 3.60 -5.83 -8.03
N LYS A 159 2.29 -6.06 -8.21
CA LYS A 159 1.44 -5.32 -9.16
C LYS A 159 1.17 -3.91 -8.66
N VAL A 160 1.11 -2.98 -9.60
CA VAL A 160 0.69 -1.61 -9.33
C VAL A 160 -0.83 -1.58 -9.19
N TYR A 161 -1.31 -1.34 -7.97
CA TYR A 161 -2.73 -1.11 -7.66
C TYR A 161 -3.10 0.36 -7.59
N SER A 162 -2.12 1.25 -7.40
CA SER A 162 -2.33 2.69 -7.40
C SER A 162 -1.10 3.41 -7.96
N LEU A 163 -1.32 4.50 -8.69
CA LEU A 163 -0.22 5.31 -9.22
C LEU A 163 0.30 6.34 -8.21
N HIS A 164 -0.55 6.78 -7.28
CA HIS A 164 -0.15 7.72 -6.22
C HIS A 164 0.34 7.02 -4.96
N GLU A 165 0.04 5.72 -4.81
CA GLU A 165 0.50 4.87 -3.70
C GLU A 165 1.01 3.53 -4.27
N PRO A 166 2.19 3.51 -4.94
CA PRO A 166 2.68 2.35 -5.66
C PRO A 166 3.08 1.15 -4.77
N GLU A 167 3.23 1.38 -3.47
CA GLU A 167 3.61 0.38 -2.45
C GLU A 167 2.42 -0.37 -1.86
N VAL A 168 1.20 -0.05 -2.28
CA VAL A 168 -0.01 -0.72 -1.79
C VAL A 168 0.00 -2.21 -2.16
N ASP A 169 -0.23 -3.06 -1.16
CA ASP A 169 -0.43 -4.49 -1.35
C ASP A 169 -1.92 -4.81 -1.57
N CYS A 170 -2.18 -5.91 -2.28
CA CYS A 170 -3.50 -6.53 -2.36
C CYS A 170 -3.51 -7.76 -1.45
N ILE A 171 -4.36 -7.73 -0.43
CA ILE A 171 -4.37 -8.71 0.64
C ILE A 171 -5.74 -9.38 0.68
N SER A 172 -5.75 -10.71 0.65
CA SER A 172 -6.96 -11.51 0.78
C SER A 172 -7.03 -12.13 2.17
N LYS A 173 -7.90 -11.61 3.04
CA LYS A 173 -8.09 -12.08 4.43
C LYS A 173 -9.35 -12.95 4.63
N GLY A 174 -9.95 -13.48 3.57
CA GLY A 174 -11.08 -14.41 3.66
C GLY A 174 -12.37 -13.82 4.24
N LYS A 175 -12.49 -12.48 4.31
CA LYS A 175 -13.69 -11.80 4.81
C LYS A 175 -14.89 -12.08 3.89
N ALA A 176 -16.05 -12.35 4.48
CA ALA A 176 -17.25 -12.83 3.76
C ALA A 176 -17.72 -11.90 2.62
N ARG A 177 -17.58 -10.58 2.78
CA ARG A 177 -18.06 -9.57 1.81
C ARG A 177 -16.96 -8.94 0.97
N VAL A 178 -15.73 -8.87 1.50
CA VAL A 178 -14.60 -8.20 0.86
C VAL A 178 -13.51 -9.24 0.61
N ARG A 179 -13.32 -9.60 -0.66
CA ARG A 179 -12.32 -10.61 -1.03
C ARG A 179 -10.90 -10.07 -0.97
N TYR A 180 -10.71 -8.79 -1.26
CA TYR A 180 -9.41 -8.14 -1.34
C TYR A 180 -9.47 -6.77 -0.69
N GLU A 181 -8.49 -6.51 0.16
CA GLU A 181 -8.23 -5.21 0.79
C GLU A 181 -6.93 -4.65 0.21
N PHE A 182 -6.86 -3.33 0.09
CA PHE A 182 -5.72 -2.65 -0.53
C PHE A 182 -5.04 -1.74 0.48
N GLY A 183 -3.86 -2.12 0.92
CA GLY A 183 -3.15 -1.40 1.96
C GLY A 183 -1.84 -2.06 2.32
N THR A 184 -1.46 -1.93 3.58
CA THR A 184 -0.27 -2.62 4.12
C THR A 184 -0.74 -3.57 5.21
N LYS A 185 -0.15 -4.78 5.27
CA LYS A 185 -0.43 -5.70 6.37
C LYS A 185 0.11 -5.09 7.66
N VAL A 186 -0.65 -5.16 8.74
CA VAL A 186 -0.24 -4.68 10.05
C VAL A 186 -0.51 -5.77 11.08
N SER A 187 0.46 -6.04 11.94
CA SER A 187 0.26 -6.85 13.14
C SER A 187 -0.04 -5.93 14.31
N LEU A 188 -1.10 -6.23 15.05
CA LEU A 188 -1.49 -5.55 16.27
C LEU A 188 -1.37 -6.52 17.44
N ALA A 189 -0.63 -6.12 18.47
CA ALA A 189 -0.55 -6.82 19.73
C ALA A 189 -1.37 -6.06 20.78
N THR A 190 -2.32 -6.75 21.39
CA THR A 190 -3.18 -6.19 22.45
C THR A 190 -3.03 -6.99 23.73
N THR A 191 -3.18 -6.38 24.89
CA THR A 191 -3.31 -7.15 26.13
C THR A 191 -4.60 -7.95 26.14
N LEU A 192 -4.55 -9.18 26.67
CA LEU A 192 -5.75 -10.02 26.80
C LEU A 192 -6.82 -9.40 27.72
N VAL A 193 -6.37 -8.64 28.72
CA VAL A 193 -7.23 -7.93 29.65
C VAL A 193 -7.09 -6.44 29.37
N GLY A 194 -8.21 -5.75 29.18
CA GLY A 194 -8.26 -4.32 28.89
C GLY A 194 -8.05 -3.94 27.42
N GLY A 195 -7.51 -4.84 26.59
CA GLY A 195 -7.42 -4.64 25.13
C GLY A 195 -6.51 -3.49 24.70
N LEU A 196 -5.57 -3.06 25.55
CA LEU A 196 -4.65 -1.97 25.21
C LEU A 196 -3.67 -2.45 24.14
N ILE A 197 -3.47 -1.64 23.10
CA ILE A 197 -2.47 -1.91 22.07
C ILE A 197 -1.08 -1.71 22.69
N VAL A 198 -0.26 -2.75 22.64
CA VAL A 198 1.10 -2.80 23.20
C VAL A 198 2.15 -3.12 22.14
N GLY A 199 1.72 -3.29 20.89
CA GLY A 199 2.56 -3.41 19.71
C GLY A 199 1.73 -3.14 18.45
N ALA A 200 2.33 -2.47 17.47
CA ALA A 200 1.74 -2.18 16.19
C ALA A 200 2.84 -2.08 15.14
N ARG A 201 2.90 -3.04 14.21
CA ARG A 201 3.99 -3.14 13.22
C ARG A 201 3.45 -3.37 11.82
N SER A 202 3.92 -2.59 10.85
CA SER A 202 3.58 -2.75 9.44
C SER A 202 4.50 -3.74 8.73
N PHE A 203 3.95 -4.51 7.79
CA PHE A 203 4.62 -5.54 7.00
C PHE A 203 4.30 -5.38 5.51
N PRO A 204 5.13 -4.64 4.75
CA PRO A 204 4.99 -4.53 3.30
C PRO A 204 5.21 -5.87 2.58
N GLY A 205 4.64 -6.03 1.39
CA GLY A 205 4.83 -7.21 0.53
C GLY A 205 3.93 -8.40 0.88
N ASN A 206 2.91 -8.18 1.72
CA ASN A 206 1.93 -9.19 2.14
C ASN A 206 2.55 -10.53 2.59
N PRO A 207 3.40 -10.56 3.64
CA PRO A 207 3.98 -11.81 4.13
C PRO A 207 2.92 -12.71 4.75
N TYR A 208 3.18 -14.02 4.81
CA TYR A 208 2.35 -14.95 5.58
C TYR A 208 2.29 -14.56 7.06
N ASP A 209 1.12 -14.71 7.68
CA ASP A 209 0.85 -14.19 9.04
C ASP A 209 1.82 -14.78 10.08
N GLY A 210 2.17 -16.07 9.98
CA GLY A 210 3.18 -16.69 10.84
C GLY A 210 4.57 -16.01 10.82
N HIS A 211 4.98 -15.40 9.70
CA HIS A 211 6.24 -14.65 9.63
C HIS A 211 6.19 -13.32 10.38
N THR A 212 5.00 -12.85 10.78
CA THR A 212 4.83 -11.58 11.50
C THR A 212 4.92 -11.73 13.02
N LEU A 213 4.85 -12.96 13.56
CA LEU A 213 4.73 -13.21 15.00
C LEU A 213 6.00 -12.87 15.78
N ALA A 214 7.15 -13.39 15.38
CA ALA A 214 8.42 -13.08 16.04
C ALA A 214 8.71 -11.57 16.05
N PRO A 215 8.63 -10.86 14.90
CA PRO A 215 8.82 -9.41 14.89
C PRO A 215 7.78 -8.63 15.71
N ALA A 216 6.56 -9.15 15.87
CA ALA A 216 5.53 -8.51 16.70
C ALA A 216 5.83 -8.71 18.20
N LEU A 217 6.24 -9.91 18.62
CA LEU A 217 6.62 -10.18 20.00
C LEU A 217 7.88 -9.42 20.42
N GLU A 218 8.87 -9.37 19.53
CA GLU A 218 10.07 -8.53 19.71
C GLU A 218 9.68 -7.07 19.95
N GLN A 219 8.78 -6.52 19.13
CA GLN A 219 8.32 -5.14 19.31
C GLN A 219 7.62 -4.94 20.67
N VAL A 220 6.76 -5.88 21.09
CA VAL A 220 6.11 -5.79 22.41
C VAL A 220 7.15 -5.79 23.53
N GLU A 221 8.17 -6.65 23.46
CA GLU A 221 9.24 -6.71 24.46
C GLU A 221 10.01 -5.39 24.53
N ILE A 222 10.35 -4.79 23.38
CA ILE A 222 11.01 -3.49 23.29
C ILE A 222 10.14 -2.36 23.87
N LEU A 223 8.86 -2.31 23.52
CA LEU A 223 7.98 -1.20 23.89
C LEU A 223 7.53 -1.25 25.37
N THR A 224 7.55 -2.44 25.97
CA THR A 224 6.99 -2.67 27.31
C THR A 224 8.06 -3.02 28.35
N ASP A 225 9.31 -3.27 27.94
CA ASP A 225 10.36 -3.91 28.75
C ASP A 225 9.86 -5.21 29.41
N THR A 226 8.94 -5.92 28.77
CA THR A 226 8.32 -7.14 29.31
C THR A 226 8.11 -8.15 28.21
N ARG A 227 8.81 -9.28 28.30
CA ARG A 227 8.62 -10.39 27.37
C ARG A 227 7.28 -11.09 27.63
N PRO A 228 6.38 -11.19 26.65
CA PRO A 228 5.14 -11.94 26.80
C PRO A 228 5.41 -13.42 27.08
N THR A 229 4.72 -14.00 28.07
CA THR A 229 4.79 -15.43 28.39
C THR A 229 3.66 -16.22 27.72
N LEU A 230 2.62 -15.52 27.24
CA LEU A 230 1.49 -16.11 26.51
C LEU A 230 1.09 -15.18 25.37
N ALA A 231 1.04 -15.71 24.15
CA ALA A 231 0.48 -15.04 22.99
C ALA A 231 -0.68 -15.88 22.43
N LEU A 232 -1.87 -15.30 22.36
CA LEU A 232 -3.01 -15.89 21.65
C LEU A 232 -3.02 -15.39 20.21
N VAL A 233 -3.08 -16.32 19.27
CA VAL A 233 -3.04 -16.05 17.83
C VAL A 233 -4.11 -16.86 17.10
N ASP A 234 -4.49 -16.41 15.91
CA ASP A 234 -5.40 -17.16 15.04
C ASP A 234 -4.71 -18.39 14.41
N ARG A 235 -5.48 -19.22 13.69
CA ARG A 235 -4.94 -20.41 13.01
C ARG A 235 -4.03 -20.05 11.82
N GLY A 236 -4.09 -18.83 11.31
CA GLY A 236 -3.24 -18.32 10.24
C GLY A 236 -1.78 -18.17 10.65
N TYR A 237 -1.47 -18.22 11.94
CA TYR A 237 -0.09 -18.27 12.45
C TYR A 237 0.52 -19.68 12.51
N ARG A 238 -0.23 -20.73 12.18
CA ARG A 238 0.27 -22.12 12.25
C ARG A 238 1.45 -22.36 11.30
N GLY A 239 2.34 -23.27 11.69
CA GLY A 239 3.49 -23.71 10.87
C GLY A 239 4.78 -22.94 11.14
N HIS A 240 4.74 -21.97 12.06
CA HIS A 240 5.89 -21.15 12.46
C HIS A 240 6.17 -21.48 13.92
N GLY A 241 7.30 -22.16 14.19
CA GLY A 241 7.64 -22.79 15.47
C GLY A 241 7.99 -21.83 16.59
N ILE A 242 7.09 -20.88 16.88
CA ILE A 242 7.13 -19.93 17.99
C ILE A 242 6.00 -20.29 18.95
#